data_AF-D3P956-F1
#
_entry.id   AF-D3P956-F1
#
_cell.length_a   1.000
_cell.length_b   1.000
_cell.length_c   1.000
_cell.angle_alpha   90.00
_cell.angle_beta   90.00
_cell.angle_gamma   90.00
#
_symmetry.space_group_name_H-M   'P 1'
#
loop_
_entity.id
_entity.type
_entity.pdbx_description
1 polymer ?
#
loop_
_entity_poly.entity_id
_entity_poly.type
_entity_poly.pdbx_seq_one_letter_code
_entity_poly.pdbx_strand_id
1 'polypeptide(L)'
;MGKENYHKVFVYGTLMKGYDGFNKFMSNAEFVANGDIQGSLYLSNSGYPVAILDNSENKISGEIYKISEKTLNEIRRYEGTETALTYFTEKIIKVKTENGYLYAHAFVAHKFFIPIIKLMCKNISSVGWEEYNKSRPFFIKYKRKIIFTVLLLINLFMILEFIINKH
;
A
#
# COMPACT_ATOMS: atom_id res chain seq x y z
N MET A 1 17.12 -23.99 15.45
CA MET A 1 16.82 -22.95 14.43
C MET A 1 15.38 -23.11 14.00
N GLY A 2 14.53 -22.13 14.30
CA GLY A 2 13.14 -22.14 13.84
C GLY A 2 13.09 -22.01 12.31
N LYS A 3 12.17 -22.75 11.67
CA LYS A 3 11.97 -22.71 10.22
C LYS A 3 11.48 -21.31 9.85
N GLU A 4 12.20 -20.62 8.96
CA GLU A 4 11.77 -19.30 8.48
C GLU A 4 10.53 -19.49 7.60
N ASN A 5 9.43 -18.81 7.95
CA ASN A 5 8.19 -18.84 7.18
C ASN A 5 8.27 -17.81 6.05
N TYR A 6 7.88 -18.23 4.85
CA TYR A 6 7.86 -17.39 3.65
C TYR A 6 6.44 -17.16 3.16
N HIS A 7 6.19 -15.94 2.70
CA HIS A 7 4.91 -15.43 2.26
C HIS A 7 5.04 -14.85 0.85
N LYS A 8 3.95 -14.87 0.08
CA LYS A 8 3.85 -14.11 -1.16
C LYS A 8 3.17 -12.78 -0.88
N VAL A 9 3.71 -11.68 -1.34
CA VAL A 9 3.11 -10.34 -1.26
C VAL A 9 2.93 -9.77 -2.66
N PHE A 10 1.76 -9.19 -2.93
CA PHE A 10 1.46 -8.44 -4.13
C PHE A 10 1.54 -6.94 -3.83
N VAL A 11 2.34 -6.23 -4.61
CA VAL A 11 2.60 -4.80 -4.46
C VAL A 11 2.30 -4.06 -5.76
N TYR A 12 1.65 -2.91 -5.66
CA TYR A 12 1.12 -2.16 -6.80
C TYR A 12 1.48 -0.66 -6.73
N GLY A 13 2.49 -0.33 -5.93
CA GLY A 13 2.77 1.03 -5.50
C GLY A 13 4.20 1.27 -5.04
N THR A 14 4.37 1.97 -3.93
CA THR A 14 5.70 2.36 -3.43
C THR A 14 6.62 1.21 -3.03
N LEU A 15 6.07 0.00 -2.88
CA LEU A 15 6.80 -1.23 -2.59
C LEU A 15 7.19 -2.00 -3.86
N MET A 16 6.86 -1.52 -5.07
CA MET A 16 7.37 -2.09 -6.33
C MET A 16 8.85 -1.75 -6.51
N LYS A 17 9.57 -2.53 -7.33
CA LYS A 17 10.99 -2.31 -7.61
C LYS A 17 11.22 -0.92 -8.21
N GLY A 18 12.27 -0.25 -7.75
CA GLY A 18 12.63 1.11 -8.20
C GLY A 18 11.92 2.24 -7.44
N TYR A 19 11.10 1.93 -6.44
CA TYR A 19 10.45 2.92 -5.57
C TYR A 19 11.02 2.91 -4.14
N ASP A 20 10.82 4.01 -3.41
CA ASP A 20 11.42 4.24 -2.08
C ASP A 20 11.08 3.15 -1.05
N GLY A 21 9.84 2.63 -1.09
CA GLY A 21 9.38 1.61 -0.15
C GLY A 21 10.09 0.28 -0.39
N PHE A 22 10.34 -0.08 -1.65
CA PHE A 22 11.08 -1.30 -1.97
C PHE A 22 12.50 -1.26 -1.40
N ASN A 23 13.23 -0.17 -1.63
CA ASN A 23 14.60 -0.03 -1.13
C ASN A 23 14.70 -0.09 0.40
N LYS A 24 13.66 0.37 1.10
CA LYS A 24 13.64 0.43 2.56
C LYS A 24 13.23 -0.88 3.23
N PHE A 25 12.29 -1.63 2.64
CA PHE A 25 11.64 -2.77 3.30
C PHE A 25 11.76 -4.09 2.53
N MET A 26 11.97 -4.05 1.21
CA MET A 26 11.89 -5.20 0.31
C MET A 26 13.25 -5.60 -0.28
N SER A 27 14.36 -5.14 0.28
CA SER A 27 15.70 -5.35 -0.31
C SER A 27 16.10 -6.82 -0.47
N ASN A 28 15.55 -7.71 0.38
CA ASN A 28 15.78 -9.16 0.33
C ASN A 28 14.61 -9.94 -0.30
N ALA A 29 13.65 -9.24 -0.91
CA ALA A 29 12.49 -9.85 -1.52
C ALA A 29 12.86 -10.54 -2.83
N GLU A 30 12.41 -11.78 -3.01
CA GLU A 30 12.64 -12.57 -4.23
C GLU A 30 11.47 -12.33 -5.20
N PHE A 31 11.75 -11.78 -6.38
CA PHE A 31 10.71 -11.57 -7.40
C PHE A 31 10.12 -12.91 -7.86
N VAL A 32 8.79 -12.99 -7.95
CA VAL A 32 8.07 -14.21 -8.35
C VAL A 32 7.43 -14.03 -9.72
N ALA A 33 6.62 -13.00 -9.90
CA ALA A 33 5.89 -12.75 -11.15
C ALA A 33 5.31 -11.34 -11.18
N ASN A 34 5.00 -10.83 -12.37
CA ASN A 34 4.04 -9.73 -12.52
C ASN A 34 2.62 -10.27 -12.39
N GLY A 35 1.69 -9.41 -11.96
CA GLY A 35 0.29 -9.80 -11.90
C GLY A 35 -0.69 -8.64 -11.84
N ASP A 36 -1.96 -8.98 -12.04
CA ASP A 36 -3.08 -8.06 -12.03
C ASP A 36 -4.14 -8.48 -11.02
N ILE A 37 -4.77 -7.49 -10.40
CA ILE A 37 -5.97 -7.66 -9.59
C ILE A 37 -7.10 -6.79 -10.14
N GLN A 38 -8.34 -7.20 -9.94
CA GLN A 38 -9.49 -6.41 -10.32
C GLN A 38 -9.76 -5.34 -9.25
N GLY A 39 -9.94 -4.10 -9.68
CA GLY A 39 -10.21 -2.99 -8.78
C GLY A 39 -9.83 -1.63 -9.32
N SER A 40 -10.11 -0.61 -8.53
CA SER A 40 -9.79 0.79 -8.85
C SER A 40 -8.58 1.29 -8.06
N LEU A 41 -7.73 2.09 -8.71
CA LEU A 41 -6.54 2.67 -8.10
C LEU A 41 -6.73 4.18 -7.85
N TYR A 42 -6.46 4.61 -6.62
CA TYR A 42 -6.57 6.02 -6.22
C TYR A 42 -5.24 6.53 -5.69
N LEU A 43 -4.96 7.81 -5.92
CA LEU A 43 -3.85 8.51 -5.30
C LEU A 43 -4.34 9.28 -4.09
N SER A 44 -3.89 8.86 -2.90
CA SER A 44 -4.11 9.60 -1.66
C SER A 44 -3.50 11.01 -1.69
N ASN A 45 -4.03 11.90 -0.85
CA ASN A 45 -3.49 13.27 -0.70
C ASN A 45 -2.03 13.29 -0.19
N SER A 46 -1.63 12.26 0.56
CA SER A 46 -0.23 12.05 0.98
C SER A 46 0.66 11.51 -0.14
N GLY A 47 0.07 11.17 -1.27
CA GLY A 47 0.75 10.85 -2.51
C GLY A 47 1.10 9.38 -2.72
N TYR A 48 0.43 8.50 -2.00
CA TYR A 48 0.56 7.04 -2.10
C TYR A 48 -0.64 6.44 -2.85
N PRO A 49 -0.41 5.40 -3.67
CA PRO A 49 -1.48 4.68 -4.33
C PRO A 49 -2.26 3.83 -3.32
N VAL A 50 -3.57 3.73 -3.51
CA VAL A 50 -4.50 2.97 -2.69
C VAL A 50 -5.39 2.16 -3.62
N ALA A 51 -5.31 0.82 -3.53
CA ALA A 51 -6.16 -0.07 -4.30
C ALA A 51 -7.50 -0.30 -3.58
N ILE A 52 -8.61 -0.14 -4.29
CA ILE A 52 -9.94 -0.56 -3.86
C ILE A 52 -10.31 -1.81 -4.66
N LEU A 53 -10.53 -2.93 -3.98
CA LEU A 53 -11.09 -4.12 -4.59
C LEU A 53 -12.58 -3.88 -4.86
N ASP A 54 -12.97 -3.90 -6.13
CA ASP A 54 -14.34 -3.71 -6.58
C ASP A 54 -14.61 -4.52 -7.85
N ASN A 55 -15.86 -4.54 -8.31
CA ASN A 55 -16.28 -5.28 -9.50
C ASN A 55 -16.10 -4.47 -10.80
N SER A 56 -15.28 -3.41 -10.81
CA SER A 56 -15.03 -2.66 -12.04
C SER A 56 -14.22 -3.48 -13.04
N GLU A 57 -14.27 -3.13 -14.32
CA GLU A 57 -13.43 -3.77 -15.35
C GLU A 57 -11.96 -3.32 -15.30
N ASN A 58 -11.63 -2.41 -14.38
CA ASN A 58 -10.27 -1.92 -14.19
C ASN A 58 -9.37 -3.01 -13.64
N LYS A 59 -8.10 -2.94 -14.05
CA LYS A 59 -7.03 -3.78 -13.55
C LYS A 59 -5.99 -2.92 -12.86
N ILE A 60 -5.49 -3.43 -11.74
CA ILE A 60 -4.35 -2.86 -11.02
C ILE A 60 -3.18 -3.80 -11.22
N SER A 61 -2.22 -3.38 -12.03
CA SER A 61 -0.99 -4.12 -12.28
C SER A 61 0.01 -3.90 -11.15
N GLY A 62 0.77 -4.95 -10.86
CA GLY A 62 1.79 -4.95 -9.82
C GLY A 62 2.73 -6.14 -9.91
N GLU A 63 3.49 -6.32 -8.85
CA GLU A 63 4.56 -7.30 -8.73
C GLU A 63 4.28 -8.24 -7.55
N ILE A 64 4.62 -9.51 -7.69
CA ILE A 64 4.54 -10.52 -6.63
C ILE A 64 5.95 -10.85 -6.18
N TYR A 65 6.17 -10.80 -4.87
CA TYR A 65 7.43 -11.17 -4.24
C TYR A 65 7.25 -12.26 -3.19
N LYS A 66 8.27 -13.08 -3.02
CA LYS A 66 8.43 -13.97 -1.88
C LYS A 66 9.27 -13.26 -0.82
N ILE A 67 8.74 -13.19 0.39
CA ILE A 67 9.32 -12.47 1.52
C ILE A 67 9.26 -13.33 2.79
N SER A 68 10.12 -13.05 3.77
CA SER A 68 10.01 -13.69 5.08
C SER A 68 8.89 -13.07 5.92
N GLU A 69 8.44 -13.79 6.95
CA GLU A 69 7.48 -13.28 7.93
C GLU A 69 7.98 -11.98 8.60
N LYS A 70 9.30 -11.84 8.81
CA LYS A 70 9.88 -10.60 9.35
C LYS A 70 9.61 -9.41 8.43
N THR A 71 9.88 -9.56 7.13
CA THR A 71 9.61 -8.51 6.13
C THR A 71 8.12 -8.21 6.03
N LEU A 72 7.25 -9.22 6.09
CA LEU A 72 5.81 -9.00 6.07
C LEU A 72 5.34 -8.13 7.25
N ASN A 73 5.89 -8.38 8.45
CA ASN A 73 5.60 -7.55 9.63
C ASN A 73 6.13 -6.12 9.50
N GLU A 74 7.28 -5.90 8.86
CA GLU A 74 7.78 -4.55 8.57
C GLU A 74 6.84 -3.79 7.61
N ILE A 75 6.28 -4.47 6.60
CA ILE A 75 5.28 -3.88 5.71
C ILE A 75 3.99 -3.54 6.47
N ARG A 76 3.50 -4.44 7.34
CA ARG A 76 2.31 -4.20 8.18
C ARG A 76 2.43 -2.91 9.00
N ARG A 77 3.61 -2.67 9.57
CA ARG A 77 3.94 -1.43 10.30
C ARG A 77 4.02 -0.22 9.38
N TYR A 78 4.67 -0.36 8.22
CA TYR A 78 4.78 0.72 7.24
C TYR A 78 3.41 1.19 6.72
N GLU A 79 2.50 0.26 6.43
CA GLU A 79 1.13 0.53 5.98
C GLU A 79 0.16 0.86 7.14
N GLY A 80 0.65 0.81 8.38
CA GLY A 80 -0.10 1.15 9.58
C GLY A 80 -1.20 0.16 9.97
N THR A 81 -1.25 -1.04 9.37
CA THR A 81 -2.29 -2.07 9.59
C THR A 81 -2.42 -2.60 11.01
N GLU A 82 -1.43 -2.31 11.87
CA GLU A 82 -1.48 -2.63 13.31
C GLU A 82 -2.27 -1.59 14.13
N THR A 83 -2.72 -0.50 13.51
CA THR A 83 -3.46 0.60 14.18
C THR A 83 -4.92 0.63 13.74
N ALA A 84 -5.82 1.19 14.58
CA ALA A 84 -7.26 1.22 14.28
C ALA A 84 -7.67 2.25 13.20
N LEU A 85 -6.79 3.18 12.82
CA LEU A 85 -7.09 4.35 11.98
C LEU A 85 -6.22 4.42 10.72
N THR A 86 -6.12 3.32 9.98
CA THR A 86 -5.36 3.25 8.73
C THR A 86 -6.29 3.11 7.52
N TYR A 87 -5.89 3.73 6.41
CA TYR A 87 -6.55 3.57 5.11
C TYR A 87 -6.41 2.17 4.54
N PHE A 88 -5.55 1.33 5.10
CA PHE A 88 -5.20 0.02 4.57
C PHE A 88 -5.67 -1.12 5.48
N THR A 89 -6.01 -2.22 4.85
CA THR A 89 -6.18 -3.53 5.47
C THR A 89 -5.38 -4.55 4.67
N GLU A 90 -4.75 -5.48 5.37
CA GLU A 90 -4.13 -6.63 4.73
C GLU A 90 -5.22 -7.65 4.34
N LYS A 91 -5.09 -8.22 3.13
CA LYS A 91 -5.91 -9.34 2.66
C LYS A 91 -5.06 -10.32 1.88
N ILE A 92 -5.41 -11.61 1.96
CA ILE A 92 -4.92 -12.59 0.99
C ILE A 92 -5.87 -12.54 -0.21
N ILE A 93 -5.34 -12.19 -1.38
CA ILE A 93 -6.11 -12.02 -2.61
C ILE A 93 -5.59 -12.92 -3.71
N LYS A 94 -6.48 -13.24 -4.66
CA LYS A 94 -6.16 -13.97 -5.87
C LYS A 94 -5.64 -12.99 -6.93
N VAL A 95 -4.39 -13.16 -7.34
CA VAL A 95 -3.70 -12.34 -8.35
C VAL A 95 -3.58 -13.14 -9.63
N LYS A 96 -3.98 -12.55 -10.76
CA LYS A 96 -3.81 -13.16 -12.08
C LYS A 96 -2.39 -12.90 -12.56
N THR A 97 -1.69 -13.94 -13.00
CA THR A 97 -0.34 -13.87 -13.59
C THR A 97 -0.37 -14.44 -15.01
N GLU A 98 0.74 -14.34 -15.73
CA GLU A 98 0.92 -15.02 -17.03
C GLU A 98 0.74 -16.55 -16.93
N ASN A 99 1.13 -17.12 -15.79
CA ASN A 99 1.15 -18.57 -15.54
C ASN A 99 -0.09 -19.05 -14.75
N GLY A 100 -1.16 -18.25 -14.69
CA GLY A 100 -2.41 -18.60 -14.02
C GLY A 100 -2.75 -17.67 -12.86
N TYR A 101 -2.91 -18.21 -11.66
CA TYR A 101 -3.30 -17.44 -10.48
C TYR A 101 -2.44 -17.80 -9.27
N LEU A 102 -2.09 -16.79 -8.48
CA LEU A 102 -1.39 -16.94 -7.21
C LEU A 102 -2.19 -16.26 -6.09
N TYR A 103 -2.09 -16.80 -4.88
CA TYR A 103 -2.57 -16.11 -3.68
C TYR A 103 -1.42 -15.37 -3.01
N ALA A 104 -1.65 -14.10 -2.68
CA ALA A 104 -0.66 -13.23 -2.07
C ALA A 104 -1.32 -12.28 -1.07
N HIS A 105 -0.55 -11.90 -0.05
CA HIS A 105 -0.88 -10.78 0.83
C HIS A 105 -0.88 -9.49 0.02
N ALA A 106 -1.87 -8.64 0.23
CA ALA A 106 -1.96 -7.32 -0.38
C ALA A 106 -2.55 -6.34 0.62
N PHE A 107 -2.01 -5.13 0.63
CA PHE A 107 -2.50 -4.04 1.47
C PHE A 107 -3.44 -3.20 0.62
N VAL A 108 -4.73 -3.21 0.91
CA VAL A 108 -5.78 -2.56 0.10
C VAL A 108 -6.63 -1.64 0.96
N ALA A 109 -7.47 -0.80 0.35
CA ALA A 109 -8.33 0.12 1.06
C ALA A 109 -9.18 -0.59 2.13
N HIS A 110 -9.13 -0.07 3.35
CA HIS A 110 -10.03 -0.49 4.41
C HIS A 110 -11.46 -0.02 4.08
N LYS A 111 -12.42 -0.93 4.19
CA LYS A 111 -13.81 -0.75 3.69
C LYS A 111 -14.48 0.53 4.20
N PHE A 112 -14.21 0.89 5.45
CA PHE A 112 -14.77 2.08 6.11
C PHE A 112 -14.35 3.39 5.41
N PHE A 113 -13.14 3.44 4.87
CA PHE A 113 -12.60 4.65 4.25
C PHE A 113 -12.87 4.74 2.75
N ILE A 114 -13.42 3.70 2.11
CA ILE A 114 -13.70 3.70 0.67
C ILE A 114 -14.52 4.92 0.22
N PRO A 115 -15.63 5.31 0.88
CA PRO A 115 -16.39 6.50 0.48
C PRO A 115 -15.56 7.78 0.51
N ILE A 116 -14.75 7.95 1.57
CA ILE A 116 -13.88 9.12 1.75
C ILE A 116 -12.77 9.12 0.70
N ILE A 117 -12.17 7.96 0.40
CA ILE A 117 -11.13 7.82 -0.64
C ILE A 117 -11.72 8.21 -2.00
N LYS A 118 -12.90 7.70 -2.36
CA LYS A 118 -13.56 8.04 -3.64
C LYS A 118 -13.88 9.53 -3.76
N LEU A 119 -14.22 10.18 -2.65
CA LEU A 119 -14.55 11.61 -2.62
C LEU A 119 -13.30 12.50 -2.67
N MET A 120 -12.25 12.15 -1.93
CA MET A 120 -11.11 13.03 -1.65
C MET A 120 -9.86 12.73 -2.46
N CYS A 121 -9.72 11.52 -3.01
CA CYS A 121 -8.52 11.06 -3.68
C CYS A 121 -8.69 11.08 -5.21
N LYS A 122 -7.58 11.26 -5.92
CA LYS A 122 -7.60 11.25 -7.39
C LYS A 122 -7.70 9.81 -7.89
N ASN A 123 -8.72 9.47 -8.67
CA ASN A 123 -8.77 8.21 -9.40
C ASN A 123 -7.67 8.19 -10.48
N ILE A 124 -6.85 7.15 -10.48
CA ILE A 124 -5.76 6.94 -11.44
C ILE A 124 -5.86 5.56 -12.11
N SER A 125 -7.02 4.89 -12.07
CA SER A 125 -7.21 3.54 -12.63
C SER A 125 -6.86 3.46 -14.12
N SER A 126 -7.13 4.51 -14.91
CA SER A 126 -6.88 4.52 -16.35
C SER A 126 -5.40 4.66 -16.73
N VAL A 127 -4.56 5.13 -15.81
CA VAL A 127 -3.13 5.44 -16.04
C VAL A 127 -2.24 4.44 -15.29
N GLY A 128 -2.70 3.94 -14.15
CA GLY A 128 -1.89 3.09 -13.28
C GLY A 128 -0.81 3.86 -12.52
N TRP A 129 -0.16 3.17 -11.58
CA TRP A 129 0.82 3.79 -10.68
C TRP A 129 2.10 4.23 -11.41
N GLU A 130 2.64 3.39 -12.29
CA GLU A 130 3.94 3.65 -12.91
C GLU A 130 3.92 4.88 -13.83
N GLU A 131 2.94 4.96 -14.72
CA GLU A 131 2.79 6.07 -15.65
C GLU A 131 2.43 7.37 -14.90
N TYR A 132 1.60 7.27 -13.87
CA TYR A 132 1.30 8.42 -13.00
C TYR A 132 2.56 8.93 -12.28
N ASN A 133 3.42 8.04 -11.79
CA ASN A 133 4.63 8.44 -11.08
C ASN A 133 5.68 9.05 -12.02
N LYS A 134 5.79 8.59 -13.27
CA LYS A 134 6.67 9.18 -14.30
C LYS A 134 6.22 10.60 -14.70
N SER A 135 4.92 10.83 -14.79
CA SER A 135 4.32 12.13 -15.19
C SER A 135 4.18 13.14 -14.04
N ARG A 136 4.68 12.82 -12.85
CA ARG A 136 4.38 13.57 -11.63
C ARG A 136 5.20 14.87 -11.52
N PRO A 137 4.56 16.04 -11.28
CA PRO A 137 5.26 17.31 -11.08
C PRO A 137 6.24 17.25 -9.91
N PHE A 138 7.46 17.78 -10.11
CA PHE A 138 8.57 17.76 -9.13
C PHE A 138 8.17 18.26 -7.73
N PHE A 139 7.32 19.29 -7.63
CA PHE A 139 6.88 19.88 -6.36
C PHE A 139 6.04 18.95 -5.47
N ILE A 140 5.32 17.98 -6.05
CA ILE A 140 4.54 16.99 -5.28
C ILE A 140 5.46 16.00 -4.56
N LYS A 141 6.64 15.71 -5.13
CA LYS A 141 7.66 14.87 -4.49
C LYS A 141 8.19 15.51 -3.20
N TYR A 142 8.29 16.84 -3.15
CA TYR A 142 8.76 17.60 -1.99
C TYR A 142 7.69 17.80 -0.90
N LYS A 143 6.40 17.97 -1.28
CA LYS A 143 5.28 18.02 -0.32
C LYS A 143 5.16 16.76 0.55
N ARG A 144 5.66 15.59 0.11
CA ARG A 144 5.70 14.33 0.89
C ARG A 144 6.39 14.48 2.24
N LYS A 145 7.50 15.23 2.34
CA LYS A 145 8.21 15.39 3.62
C LYS A 145 7.40 16.21 4.63
N ILE A 146 6.71 17.25 4.16
CA ILE A 146 5.99 18.18 5.04
C ILE A 146 4.67 17.57 5.52
N ILE A 147 3.87 17.00 4.61
CA ILE A 147 2.54 16.45 4.94
C ILE A 147 2.66 15.21 5.85
N PHE A 148 3.65 14.34 5.62
CA PHE A 148 3.89 13.19 6.49
C PHE A 148 4.24 13.61 7.92
N THR A 149 5.04 14.68 8.07
CA THR A 149 5.38 15.24 9.38
C THR A 149 4.14 15.80 10.09
N VAL A 150 3.26 16.50 9.37
CA VAL A 150 2.02 17.04 9.94
C VAL A 150 1.05 15.92 10.37
N LEU A 151 0.88 14.87 9.56
CA LEU A 151 0.03 13.72 9.92
C LEU A 151 0.60 12.92 11.09
N LEU A 152 1.92 12.78 11.19
CA LEU A 152 2.58 12.17 12.35
C LEU A 152 2.30 12.97 13.63
N LEU A 153 2.35 14.31 13.55
CA LEU A 153 2.05 15.20 14.67
C LEU A 153 0.58 15.15 15.07
N ILE A 154 -0.35 15.08 14.11
CA ILE A 154 -1.78 14.92 14.39
C ILE A 154 -2.05 13.56 15.06
N ASN A 155 -1.45 12.48 14.57
CA ASN A 155 -1.57 11.17 15.22
C ASN A 155 -0.98 11.18 16.63
N LEU A 156 0.18 11.81 16.83
CA LEU A 156 0.80 11.93 18.15
C LEU A 156 -0.08 12.74 19.12
N PHE A 157 -0.69 13.83 18.63
CA PHE A 157 -1.63 14.65 19.40
C PHE A 157 -2.87 13.86 19.81
N MET A 158 -3.47 13.10 18.89
CA MET A 158 -4.64 12.25 19.16
C MET A 158 -4.32 11.14 20.18
N ILE A 159 -3.11 10.57 20.15
CA ILE A 159 -2.66 9.58 21.13
C ILE A 159 -2.45 10.23 22.50
N LEU A 160 -1.86 11.42 22.56
CA LEU A 160 -1.68 12.19 23.79
C LEU A 160 -3.02 12.56 24.44
N GLU A 161 -3.97 13.08 23.66
CA GLU A 161 -5.35 13.34 24.11
C GLU A 161 -6.02 12.09 24.66
N PHE A 162 -5.83 10.94 24.00
CA PHE A 162 -6.38 9.68 24.48
C PHE A 162 -5.73 9.19 25.80
N ILE A 163 -4.44 9.43 26.01
CA ILE A 163 -3.74 9.09 27.27
C ILE A 163 -4.17 10.04 28.40
N ILE A 164 -4.28 11.33 28.11
CA ILE A 164 -4.63 12.37 29.09
C ILE A 164 -6.08 12.18 29.56
N ASN A 165 -7.02 11.92 28.65
CA ASN A 165 -8.45 11.75 28.99
C ASN A 165 -8.79 10.38 29.60
N LYS A 166 -7.79 9.55 29.91
CA LYS A 166 -7.98 8.22 30.53
C LYS A 166 -7.60 8.17 32.03
N HIS A 167 -7.24 9.32 32.61
CA HIS A 167 -7.00 9.53 34.04
C HIS A 167 -8.00 10.55 34.60
#